data_AF-A0A564G1X3-F1
#
_entry.id   AF-A0A564G1X3-F1
#
_cell.length_a   1.000
_cell.length_b   1.000
_cell.length_c   1.000
_cell.angle_alpha   90.00
_cell.angle_beta   90.00
_cell.angle_gamma   90.00
#
_symmetry.space_group_name_H-M   'P 1'
#
loop_
_entity.id
_entity.type
_entity.pdbx_description
1 polymer ?
#
loop_
_entity_poly.entity_id
_entity_poly.type
_entity_poly.pdbx_seq_one_letter_code
_entity_poly.pdbx_strand_id
1 'polypeptide(L)'
;MTDDNPASGPGRGLDWAALVADAYAAEARPPLTPELSERVRADLAAALAGPADDAARVEALNAALDAFELDLRAVVGPRVKALDAGAGTVAMEHRSEAGQPLRAFGGQ
;
A
#
# COMPACT_ATOMS: atom_id res chain seq x y z
N MET A 1 19.28 -40.86 14.39
CA MET A 1 20.18 -40.02 13.57
C MET A 1 19.30 -38.95 12.96
N THR A 2 19.21 -37.85 13.68
CA THR A 2 18.60 -36.59 13.25
C THR A 2 19.50 -35.99 12.17
N ASP A 3 18.92 -35.53 11.07
CA ASP A 3 19.21 -34.22 10.44
C ASP A 3 18.19 -34.05 9.31
N ASP A 4 17.15 -33.25 9.57
CA ASP A 4 17.02 -31.91 9.01
C ASP A 4 16.72 -31.96 7.51
N ASN A 5 15.44 -32.18 7.21
CA ASN A 5 14.89 -31.73 5.95
C ASN A 5 14.69 -30.22 6.14
N PRO A 6 15.52 -29.34 5.54
CA PRO A 6 15.18 -27.94 5.55
C PRO A 6 13.89 -27.86 4.78
N ALA A 7 12.81 -27.52 5.50
CA ALA A 7 11.69 -26.82 4.92
C ALA A 7 12.31 -25.81 3.95
N SER A 8 12.18 -26.06 2.65
CA SER A 8 12.47 -25.06 1.65
C SER A 8 11.73 -23.83 2.14
N GLY A 9 12.50 -22.82 2.57
CA GLY A 9 12.01 -21.69 3.35
C GLY A 9 10.84 -21.04 2.63
N PRO A 10 10.02 -20.21 3.32
CA PRO A 10 8.95 -19.50 2.64
C PRO A 10 9.58 -18.87 1.41
N GLY A 11 9.12 -19.31 0.23
CA GLY A 11 9.64 -18.78 -1.02
C GLY A 11 9.67 -17.27 -0.84
N ARG A 12 10.79 -16.62 -1.16
CA ARG A 12 10.87 -15.16 -1.20
C ARG A 12 9.90 -14.68 -2.27
N GLY A 13 8.61 -14.80 -1.98
CA GLY A 13 7.54 -14.16 -2.68
C GLY A 13 7.81 -12.68 -2.58
N LEU A 14 7.38 -11.97 -3.61
CA LEU A 14 7.45 -10.52 -3.64
C LEU A 14 6.93 -9.95 -2.32
N ASP A 15 7.75 -9.10 -1.70
CA ASP A 15 7.35 -8.35 -0.51
C ASP A 15 6.41 -7.23 -0.96
N TRP A 16 5.15 -7.61 -1.18
CA TRP A 16 4.10 -6.72 -1.62
C TRP A 16 3.88 -5.57 -0.64
N ALA A 17 4.05 -5.80 0.66
CA ALA A 17 3.92 -4.75 1.67
C ALA A 17 5.00 -3.67 1.46
N ALA A 18 6.26 -4.08 1.26
CA ALA A 18 7.34 -3.14 0.98
C ALA A 18 7.12 -2.40 -0.35
N LEU A 19 6.79 -3.10 -1.43
CA LEU A 19 6.60 -2.48 -2.75
C LEU A 19 5.44 -1.47 -2.76
N VAL A 20 4.33 -1.81 -2.11
CA VAL A 20 3.17 -0.92 -1.99
C VAL A 20 3.51 0.28 -1.11
N ALA A 21 4.19 0.07 0.03
CA ALA A 21 4.60 1.16 0.92
C ALA A 21 5.53 2.15 0.23
N ASP A 22 6.54 1.66 -0.50
CA ASP A 22 7.48 2.50 -1.24
C ASP A 22 6.79 3.28 -2.37
N ALA A 23 5.95 2.61 -3.17
CA ALA A 23 5.18 3.27 -4.22
C ALA A 23 4.19 4.30 -3.64
N TYR A 24 3.54 4.00 -2.52
CA TYR A 24 2.65 4.93 -1.83
C TYR A 24 3.43 6.14 -1.30
N ALA A 25 4.53 5.93 -0.59
CA ALA A 25 5.34 6.99 0.01
C ALA A 25 5.96 7.94 -1.03
N ALA A 26 6.29 7.43 -2.23
CA ALA A 26 6.80 8.23 -3.33
C ALA A 26 5.78 9.25 -3.86
N GLU A 27 4.49 8.93 -3.76
CA GLU A 27 3.40 9.73 -4.33
C GLU A 27 2.51 10.41 -3.27
N ALA A 28 2.59 9.98 -2.00
CA ALA A 28 1.81 10.53 -0.88
C ALA A 28 2.11 12.02 -0.64
N ARG A 29 1.05 12.77 -0.31
CA ARG A 29 1.17 14.19 0.03
C ARG A 29 0.47 14.51 1.36
N PRO A 30 1.16 15.14 2.34
CA PRO A 30 2.59 15.45 2.37
C PRO A 30 3.48 14.19 2.41
N PRO A 31 4.79 14.31 2.10
CA PRO A 31 5.70 13.17 2.17
C PRO A 31 5.72 12.55 3.56
N LEU A 32 5.72 11.22 3.62
CA LEU A 32 5.77 10.49 4.87
C LEU A 32 7.13 10.63 5.55
N THR A 33 7.12 10.71 6.88
CA THR A 33 8.36 10.54 7.66
C THR A 33 8.76 9.06 7.69
N PRO A 34 10.03 8.74 8.00
CA PRO A 34 10.48 7.34 8.11
C PRO A 34 9.62 6.50 9.05
N GLU A 35 9.18 7.06 10.17
CA GLU A 35 8.32 6.39 11.15
C GLU A 35 6.93 6.06 10.56
N LEU A 36 6.36 6.98 9.78
CA LEU A 36 5.10 6.77 9.09
C LEU A 36 5.22 5.74 7.96
N SER A 37 6.35 5.73 7.26
CA SER A 37 6.67 4.73 6.23
C SER A 37 6.79 3.32 6.82
N GLU A 38 7.44 3.17 7.97
CA GLU A 38 7.49 1.87 8.66
C GLU A 38 6.12 1.44 9.18
N ARG A 39 5.33 2.38 9.70
CA ARG A 39 3.97 2.11 10.18
C ARG A 39 3.07 1.60 9.05
N VAL A 40 3.00 2.31 7.92
CA VAL A 40 2.16 1.88 6.79
C VAL A 40 2.64 0.54 6.23
N ARG A 41 3.95 0.28 6.20
CA ARG A 41 4.48 -1.04 5.79
C ARG A 41 4.01 -2.16 6.71
N ALA A 42 4.02 -1.95 8.03
CA ALA A 42 3.52 -2.94 8.99
C ALA A 42 2.02 -3.18 8.84
N ASP A 43 1.22 -2.12 8.66
CA ASP A 43 -0.23 -2.21 8.44
C ASP A 43 -0.55 -2.98 7.15
N LEU A 44 0.20 -2.74 6.06
CA LEU A 44 0.06 -3.46 4.79
C LEU A 44 0.46 -4.93 4.92
N ALA A 45 1.55 -5.25 5.64
CA ALA A 45 1.97 -6.62 5.88
C ALA A 45 0.90 -7.42 6.66
N ALA A 46 0.27 -6.79 7.66
CA ALA A 46 -0.83 -7.40 8.39
C ALA A 46 -2.06 -7.64 7.49
N ALA A 47 -2.38 -6.70 6.61
CA ALA A 47 -3.50 -6.82 5.67
C ALA A 47 -3.31 -7.97 4.66
N LEU A 48 -2.05 -8.29 4.30
CA LEU A 48 -1.71 -9.36 3.37
C LEU A 48 -1.68 -10.78 3.99
N ALA A 49 -1.83 -10.91 5.31
CA ALA A 49 -1.79 -12.22 5.97
C ALA A 49 -3.04 -13.08 5.73
N GLY A 50 -4.16 -12.48 5.34
CA GLY A 50 -5.46 -13.15 5.13
C GLY A 50 -5.90 -13.44 3.68
N PRO A 51 -5.67 -12.56 2.69
CA PRO A 51 -6.27 -12.71 1.36
C PRO A 51 -5.67 -13.85 0.53
N ALA A 52 -6.54 -14.59 -0.16
CA ALA A 52 -6.19 -15.80 -0.92
C ALA A 52 -5.78 -15.53 -2.37
N ASP A 53 -6.24 -14.43 -2.96
CA ASP A 53 -6.03 -14.06 -4.36
C ASP A 53 -5.67 -12.58 -4.53
N ASP A 54 -5.23 -12.20 -5.74
CA ASP A 54 -4.72 -10.85 -6.00
C ASP A 54 -5.80 -9.76 -5.91
N ALA A 55 -7.05 -10.06 -6.24
CA ALA A 55 -8.14 -9.09 -6.08
C ALA A 55 -8.41 -8.84 -4.60
N ALA A 56 -8.49 -9.89 -3.79
CA ALA A 56 -8.62 -9.78 -2.34
C ALA A 56 -7.40 -9.06 -1.70
N ARG A 57 -6.19 -9.26 -2.22
CA ARG A 57 -4.99 -8.53 -1.79
C ARG A 57 -5.09 -7.04 -2.09
N VAL A 58 -5.48 -6.67 -3.30
CA VAL A 58 -5.66 -5.26 -3.70
C VAL A 58 -6.67 -4.57 -2.80
N GLU A 59 -7.82 -5.20 -2.55
CA GLU A 59 -8.86 -4.67 -1.66
C GLU A 59 -8.34 -4.50 -0.21
N ALA A 60 -7.64 -5.50 0.33
CA ALA A 60 -7.07 -5.45 1.68
C ALA A 60 -6.00 -4.35 1.82
N LEU A 61 -5.13 -4.20 0.81
CA LEU A 61 -4.12 -3.14 0.77
C LEU A 61 -4.76 -1.76 0.73
N ASN A 62 -5.76 -1.55 -0.12
CA ASN A 62 -6.47 -0.28 -0.20
C ASN A 62 -7.22 0.05 1.11
N ALA A 63 -7.85 -0.94 1.73
CA ALA A 63 -8.50 -0.77 3.04
C ALA A 63 -7.51 -0.36 4.13
N ALA A 64 -6.30 -0.94 4.14
CA ALA A 64 -5.23 -0.56 5.07
C ALA A 64 -4.75 0.88 4.82
N LEU A 65 -4.55 1.27 3.56
CA LEU A 65 -4.20 2.66 3.21
C LEU A 65 -5.30 3.64 3.62
N ASP A 66 -6.58 3.31 3.41
CA ASP A 66 -7.70 4.13 3.85
C ASP A 66 -7.76 4.28 5.37
N ALA A 67 -7.51 3.21 6.13
CA ALA A 67 -7.44 3.26 7.59
C ALA A 67 -6.27 4.12 8.08
N PHE A 68 -5.10 4.00 7.45
CA PHE A 68 -3.91 4.80 7.75
C PHE A 68 -4.14 6.30 7.48
N GLU A 69 -4.73 6.64 6.34
CA GLU A 69 -5.08 8.03 6.00
C GLU A 69 -6.14 8.60 6.95
N LEU A 70 -7.14 7.81 7.34
CA LEU A 70 -8.18 8.21 8.28
C LEU A 70 -7.62 8.49 9.68
N ASP A 71 -6.61 7.72 10.10
CA ASP A 71 -5.91 7.91 11.38
C ASP A 71 -5.08 9.21 11.36
N LEU A 72 -4.32 9.45 10.29
CA LEU A 72 -3.48 10.64 10.16
C LEU A 72 -4.24 11.92 9.88
N ARG A 73 -5.37 11.85 9.14
CA ARG A 73 -6.20 12.98 8.68
C ARG A 73 -5.44 14.10 7.96
N ALA A 74 -4.21 13.85 7.57
CA ALA A 74 -3.29 14.84 7.04
C ALA A 74 -2.58 14.38 5.76
N VAL A 75 -2.76 13.12 5.37
CA VAL A 75 -2.12 12.50 4.20
C VAL A 75 -3.18 12.00 3.25
N VAL A 76 -2.96 12.24 1.96
CA VAL A 76 -3.70 11.61 0.86
C VAL A 76 -2.67 11.05 -0.11
N GLY A 77 -2.83 9.78 -0.48
CA GLY A 77 -1.96 9.12 -1.45
C GLY A 77 -2.73 8.31 -2.50
N PRO A 78 -2.01 7.65 -3.42
CA PRO A 78 -2.62 6.84 -4.46
C PRO A 78 -3.27 5.57 -3.88
N ARG A 79 -3.98 4.84 -4.75
CA ARG A 79 -4.54 3.52 -4.45
C ARG A 79 -3.95 2.45 -5.35
N VAL A 80 -3.86 1.24 -4.82
CA VAL A 80 -3.40 0.07 -5.56
C VAL A 80 -4.44 -0.27 -6.61
N LYS A 81 -4.03 -0.28 -7.88
CA LYS A 81 -4.86 -0.68 -9.03
C LYS A 81 -4.65 -2.13 -9.39
N ALA A 82 -3.40 -2.58 -9.42
CA ALA A 82 -3.04 -3.96 -9.74
C ALA A 82 -1.68 -4.33 -9.15
N LEU A 83 -1.51 -5.61 -8.87
CA LEU A 83 -0.24 -6.23 -8.47
C LEU A 83 0.25 -7.09 -9.64
N ASP A 84 1.41 -6.79 -10.21
CA ASP A 84 2.01 -7.60 -11.27
C ASP A 84 3.07 -8.53 -10.70
N ALA A 85 2.69 -9.77 -10.39
CA ALA A 85 3.60 -10.74 -9.79
C ALA A 85 4.72 -11.19 -10.74
N GLY A 86 4.56 -11.02 -12.06
CA GLY A 86 5.56 -11.43 -13.05
C GLY A 86 6.72 -10.44 -13.18
N ALA A 87 6.43 -9.14 -13.08
CA ALA A 87 7.38 -8.04 -13.11
C ALA A 87 7.80 -7.58 -11.71
N GLY A 88 7.03 -7.94 -10.68
CA GLY A 88 7.24 -7.50 -9.31
C GLY A 88 6.94 -6.02 -9.10
N THR A 89 5.93 -5.51 -9.81
CA THR A 89 5.58 -4.09 -9.80
C THR A 89 4.16 -3.87 -9.28
N VAL A 90 3.94 -2.69 -8.70
CA VAL A 90 2.63 -2.26 -8.22
C VAL A 90 2.14 -1.14 -9.11
N ALA A 91 0.98 -1.31 -9.72
CA ALA A 91 0.31 -0.24 -10.44
C ALA A 91 -0.50 0.58 -9.44
N MET A 92 -0.16 1.87 -9.33
CA MET A 92 -0.87 2.84 -8.51
C MET A 92 -1.78 3.72 -9.38
N GLU A 93 -2.92 4.13 -8.85
CA GLU A 93 -3.82 5.09 -9.47
C GLU A 93 -4.16 6.21 -8.48
N HIS A 94 -4.00 7.45 -8.95
CA HIS A 94 -4.48 8.61 -8.20
C HIS A 94 -6.01 8.63 -8.26
N ARG A 95 -6.66 8.81 -7.11
CA ARG A 95 -8.07 9.21 -7.09
C ARG A 95 -8.13 10.52 -7.87
N SER A 96 -8.74 10.50 -9.05
CA SER A 96 -8.91 11.71 -9.86
C SER A 96 -9.45 12.81 -8.96
N GLU A 97 -8.78 13.96 -8.91
CA GLU A 97 -9.23 15.19 -8.22
C GLU A 97 -10.55 15.74 -8.82
N ALA A 98 -11.21 14.99 -9.70
CA ALA A 98 -12.39 15.35 -10.47
C ALA A 98 -13.70 15.40 -9.67
N GLY A 99 -13.66 15.14 -8.36
CA GLY A 99 -14.84 15.18 -7.49
C GLY A 99 -14.94 16.40 -6.57
N GLN A 100 -13.82 17.10 -6.31
CA GLN A 100 -13.85 18.31 -5.49
C GLN A 100 -13.92 19.50 -6.46
N PRO A 101 -15.05 20.23 -6.58
CA PRO A 101 -14.98 21.52 -7.24
C PRO A 101 -13.90 22.30 -6.51
N LEU A 102 -12.87 22.74 -7.24
CA LEU A 102 -11.97 23.79 -6.81
C LEU A 102 -12.89 24.90 -6.29
N ARG A 103 -13.06 25.02 -4.97
CA ARG A 103 -13.68 26.22 -4.42
C ARG A 103 -12.72 27.32 -4.83
N ALA A 104 -13.11 28.07 -5.85
CA ALA A 104 -12.45 29.30 -6.20
C ALA A 104 -12.37 30.11 -4.91
N PHE A 105 -11.16 30.22 -4.36
CA PHE A 105 -10.86 31.25 -3.38
C PHE A 105 -11.27 32.57 -4.03
N GLY A 106 -12.15 33.29 -3.32
CA GLY A 106 -13.00 34.32 -3.90
C GLY A 106 -12.29 35.54 -4.47
N GLY A 107 -13.08 36.37 -5.14
CA GLY A 107 -12.67 37.72 -5.51
C GLY A 107 -13.78 38.46 -6.25
N GLN A 108 -14.67 39.10 -5.50
CA GLN A 108 -15.23 40.43 -5.79
C GLN A 108 -15.58 41.08 -4.45
#